data_AF-A0A0S8IGR4-F1
#
_entry.id   AF-A0A0S8IGR4-F1
#
_cell.length_a   1.000
_cell.length_b   1.000
_cell.length_c   1.000
_cell.angle_alpha   90.00
_cell.angle_beta   90.00
_cell.angle_gamma   90.00
#
_symmetry.space_group_name_H-M   'P 1'
#
loop_
_entity.id
_entity.type
_entity.pdbx_description
1 polymer ?
#
loop_
_entity_poly.entity_id
_entity_poly.type
_entity_poly.pdbx_seq_one_letter_code
_entity_poly.pdbx_strand_id
1 'polypeptide(L)'
;MFTVIASVVILGVIGIVFGAILAFASRVFAVEVDPRIEKIEDILPGANCGACGATSCFAFAEAVVQGKLPANSCVPGGGEGAGKIGEILGCEVEESREMRAAVRCKGGLEESQQKFMYLGVKDCWAATLLSGGNKACEYGCLGLGSCVEACPFNAVVMNKNGLPEVYPELCTGCGLCVEACPRGIIELIPKEQKIYLACMNPGKGKTVTAVCDVGCNGCTLCANPKTTPSGDIKMEGDLPVINFQNNKNLIAGAYRCAKNSYVVEVSFASVEYDIKKCNGCPDQPKPLCVKVCPVKNCLTFDEDTKKAQLSKEMCIGCELCVSECPVGAFKPVEEKEGIEHVIEEKM
;
A
#
# COMPACT_ATOMS: atom_id res chain seq x y z
N MET A 1 -8.12 33.27 -69.35
CA MET A 1 -8.65 31.88 -69.40
C MET A 1 -7.53 30.85 -69.49
N PHE A 2 -6.58 30.99 -70.43
CA PHE A 2 -5.41 30.11 -70.54
C PHE A 2 -4.55 30.01 -69.26
N THR A 3 -4.26 31.13 -68.61
CA THR A 3 -3.47 31.17 -67.36
C THR A 3 -4.13 30.44 -66.19
N VAL A 4 -5.46 30.54 -66.08
CA VAL A 4 -6.25 29.85 -65.04
C VAL A 4 -6.23 28.34 -65.30
N ILE A 5 -6.47 27.92 -66.54
CA ILE A 5 -6.44 26.50 -66.93
C ILE A 5 -5.05 25.91 -66.71
N ALA A 6 -3.98 26.61 -67.11
CA ALA A 6 -2.60 26.17 -66.90
C ALA A 6 -2.25 26.01 -65.41
N SER A 7 -2.70 26.94 -64.56
CA SER A 7 -2.46 26.87 -63.11
C SER A 7 -3.16 25.66 -62.47
N VAL A 8 -4.41 25.40 -62.87
CA VAL A 8 -5.18 24.24 -62.39
C VAL A 8 -4.53 22.93 -62.83
N VAL A 9 -4.07 22.85 -64.10
CA VAL A 9 -3.39 21.66 -64.62
C VAL A 9 -2.06 21.41 -63.90
N ILE A 10 -1.26 22.45 -63.68
CA ILE A 10 0.03 22.32 -62.98
C ILE A 10 -0.17 21.85 -61.54
N LEU A 11 -1.11 22.45 -60.80
CA LEU A 11 -1.43 22.02 -59.43
C LEU A 11 -1.97 20.58 -59.39
N GLY A 12 -2.81 20.20 -60.36
CA GLY A 12 -3.33 18.85 -60.49
C GLY A 12 -2.22 17.81 -60.75
N VAL A 13 -1.30 18.10 -61.67
CA VAL A 13 -0.17 17.22 -61.98
C VAL A 13 0.75 17.08 -60.77
N ILE A 14 1.09 18.19 -60.11
CA ILE A 14 1.92 18.18 -58.91
C ILE A 14 1.25 17.35 -57.80
N GLY A 15 -0.06 17.50 -57.60
CA GLY A 15 -0.83 16.72 -56.63
C GLY A 15 -0.81 15.21 -56.93
N ILE A 16 -0.99 14.82 -58.20
CA ILE A 16 -0.92 13.41 -58.61
C ILE A 16 0.49 12.84 -58.41
N VAL A 17 1.53 13.61 -58.76
CA VAL A 17 2.92 13.18 -58.59
C VAL A 17 3.26 12.99 -57.12
N PHE A 18 2.97 13.97 -56.25
CA PHE A 18 3.21 13.82 -54.82
C PHE A 18 2.36 12.72 -54.19
N GLY A 19 1.10 12.58 -54.60
CA GLY A 19 0.23 11.49 -54.16
C GLY A 19 0.78 10.11 -54.54
N ALA A 20 1.29 9.94 -55.76
CA ALA A 20 1.91 8.70 -56.21
C ALA A 20 3.21 8.40 -55.45
N ILE A 21 4.04 9.41 -55.18
CA ILE A 21 5.26 9.27 -54.37
C ILE A 21 4.91 8.86 -52.95
N LEU A 22 3.92 9.49 -52.32
CA LEU A 22 3.47 9.13 -50.96
C LEU A 22 2.86 7.72 -50.91
N ALA A 23 2.07 7.33 -51.91
CA ALA A 23 1.50 5.98 -51.99
C ALA A 23 2.59 4.91 -52.19
N PHE A 24 3.61 5.20 -53.01
CA PHE A 24 4.76 4.33 -53.18
C PHE A 24 5.58 4.22 -51.89
N ALA A 25 5.92 5.35 -51.27
CA ALA A 25 6.64 5.38 -50.00
C ALA A 25 5.87 4.63 -48.91
N SER A 26 4.55 4.84 -48.79
CA SER A 26 3.70 4.14 -47.81
C SER A 26 3.71 2.63 -47.97
N ARG A 27 3.84 2.10 -49.20
CA ARG A 27 3.94 0.65 -49.42
C ARG A 27 5.33 0.11 -49.17
N VAL A 28 6.37 0.84 -49.57
CA VAL A 28 7.78 0.41 -49.39
C VAL A 28 8.18 0.41 -47.92
N PHE A 29 7.68 1.38 -47.15
CA PHE A 29 7.98 1.53 -45.72
C PHE A 29 6.86 0.98 -44.82
N ALA A 30 5.92 0.20 -45.35
CA ALA A 30 4.93 -0.48 -44.54
C ALA A 30 5.63 -1.50 -43.64
N VAL A 31 5.52 -1.33 -42.32
CA VAL A 31 6.01 -2.27 -41.32
C VAL A 31 4.87 -3.21 -40.99
N GLU A 32 5.04 -4.52 -41.19
CA GLU A 32 4.09 -5.52 -40.72
C GLU A 32 4.15 -5.58 -39.19
N VAL A 33 3.11 -5.08 -38.54
CA VAL A 33 2.93 -5.19 -37.09
C VAL A 33 2.23 -6.52 -36.81
N ASP A 34 2.75 -7.32 -35.89
CA ASP A 34 2.11 -8.55 -35.46
C ASP A 34 0.72 -8.21 -34.88
N PRO A 35 -0.39 -8.80 -35.39
CA PRO A 35 -1.74 -8.51 -34.91
C PRO A 35 -1.96 -8.78 -33.41
N ARG A 36 -1.06 -9.54 -32.77
CA ARG A 36 -1.08 -9.77 -31.33
C ARG A 36 -0.70 -8.53 -30.54
N ILE A 37 0.13 -7.63 -31.10
CA ILE A 37 0.57 -6.40 -30.43
C ILE A 37 -0.63 -5.48 -30.19
N GLU A 38 -1.42 -5.22 -31.23
CA GLU A 38 -2.64 -4.39 -31.11
C GLU A 38 -3.63 -4.98 -30.09
N LYS A 39 -3.85 -6.30 -30.15
CA LYS A 39 -4.73 -6.99 -29.19
C LYS A 39 -4.26 -6.88 -27.75
N ILE A 40 -2.95 -6.99 -27.52
CA ILE A 40 -2.38 -6.83 -26.18
C ILE A 40 -2.49 -5.38 -25.76
N GLU A 41 -2.20 -4.42 -26.62
CA GLU A 41 -2.31 -2.99 -26.33
C GLU A 41 -3.73 -2.59 -25.89
N ASP A 42 -4.76 -3.10 -26.58
CA ASP A 42 -6.18 -2.87 -26.24
C ASP A 42 -6.58 -3.39 -24.85
N ILE A 43 -5.86 -4.39 -24.32
CA ILE A 43 -6.09 -4.94 -22.97
C ILE A 43 -5.41 -4.07 -21.91
N LEU A 44 -4.34 -3.37 -22.27
CA LEU A 44 -3.55 -2.60 -21.30
C LEU A 44 -4.29 -1.34 -20.85
N PRO A 45 -4.02 -0.83 -19.64
CA PRO A 45 -4.66 0.40 -19.15
C PRO A 45 -4.33 1.68 -19.93
N GLY A 46 -3.47 1.65 -20.94
CA GLY A 46 -3.08 2.82 -21.75
C GLY A 46 -2.29 3.90 -21.00
N ALA A 47 -1.88 3.65 -19.75
CA ALA A 47 -1.30 4.66 -18.87
C ALA A 47 0.13 5.09 -19.26
N ASN A 48 0.84 4.33 -20.10
CA ASN A 48 2.22 4.61 -20.54
C ASN A 48 3.19 4.95 -19.38
N CYS A 49 3.01 4.30 -18.23
CA CYS A 49 3.65 4.71 -16.97
C CYS A 49 5.12 4.26 -16.81
N GLY A 50 5.64 3.37 -17.65
CA GLY A 50 7.03 2.92 -17.56
C GLY A 50 7.33 1.88 -16.48
N ALA A 51 6.39 1.52 -15.61
CA ALA A 51 6.63 0.66 -14.45
C ALA A 51 7.12 -0.76 -14.80
N CYS A 52 6.75 -1.28 -15.97
CA CYS A 52 7.22 -2.57 -16.49
C CYS A 52 8.59 -2.49 -17.21
N GLY A 53 9.23 -1.31 -17.23
CA GLY A 53 10.49 -1.04 -17.95
C GLY A 53 10.32 -0.71 -19.43
N ALA A 54 9.11 -0.77 -19.98
CA ALA A 54 8.82 -0.35 -21.36
C ALA A 54 8.41 1.13 -21.43
N THR A 55 8.79 1.83 -22.48
CA THR A 55 8.51 3.27 -22.65
C THR A 55 7.04 3.60 -22.93
N SER A 56 6.25 2.62 -23.36
CA SER A 56 4.81 2.76 -23.64
C SER A 56 4.10 1.42 -23.56
N CYS A 57 2.77 1.45 -23.53
CA CYS A 57 1.92 0.25 -23.60
C CYS A 57 2.13 -0.52 -24.91
N PHE A 58 2.27 0.18 -26.05
CA PHE A 58 2.68 -0.44 -27.31
C PHE A 58 4.04 -1.13 -27.22
N ALA A 59 5.05 -0.46 -26.65
CA ALA A 59 6.39 -1.03 -26.51
C ALA A 59 6.40 -2.25 -25.57
N PHE A 60 5.54 -2.24 -24.54
CA PHE A 60 5.32 -3.42 -23.70
C PHE A 60 4.71 -4.57 -24.50
N ALA A 61 3.62 -4.31 -25.26
CA ALA A 61 2.96 -5.32 -26.08
C ALA A 61 3.93 -5.95 -27.09
N GLU A 62 4.73 -5.13 -27.76
CA GLU A 62 5.79 -5.59 -28.66
C GLU A 62 6.84 -6.44 -27.92
N ALA A 63 7.34 -5.97 -26.78
CA ALA A 63 8.36 -6.68 -26.00
C ALA A 63 7.87 -8.04 -25.48
N VAL A 64 6.60 -8.13 -25.08
CA VAL A 64 5.99 -9.38 -24.63
C VAL A 64 5.83 -10.36 -25.79
N VAL A 65 5.35 -9.92 -26.96
CA VAL A 65 5.24 -10.77 -28.16
C VAL A 65 6.62 -11.27 -28.61
N GLN A 66 7.66 -10.46 -28.44
CA GLN A 66 9.05 -10.83 -28.73
C GLN A 66 9.70 -11.69 -27.64
N GLY A 67 9.01 -11.97 -26.53
CA GLY A 67 9.54 -12.75 -25.40
C GLY A 67 10.62 -12.03 -24.57
N LYS A 68 10.74 -10.70 -24.71
CA LYS A 68 11.68 -9.87 -23.93
C LYS A 68 11.14 -9.52 -22.55
N LEU A 69 9.83 -9.46 -22.39
CA LEU A 69 9.15 -9.23 -21.12
C LEU A 69 8.12 -10.33 -20.84
N PRO A 70 7.99 -10.79 -19.58
CA PRO A 70 6.91 -11.69 -19.17
C PRO A 70 5.51 -11.06 -19.34
N ALA A 71 4.51 -11.89 -19.68
CA ALA A 71 3.12 -11.46 -19.87
C ALA A 71 2.48 -10.81 -18.62
N ASN A 72 2.92 -11.19 -17.42
CA ASN A 72 2.47 -10.62 -16.14
C ASN A 72 3.27 -9.40 -15.68
N SER A 73 4.15 -8.83 -16.51
CA SER A 73 4.97 -7.67 -16.11
C SER A 73 4.20 -6.35 -16.08
N CYS A 74 3.00 -6.29 -16.69
CA CYS A 74 2.14 -5.11 -16.58
C CYS A 74 1.44 -5.09 -15.22
N VAL A 75 2.08 -4.47 -14.23
CA VAL A 75 1.53 -4.33 -12.87
C VAL A 75 0.14 -3.65 -12.87
N PRO A 76 -0.09 -2.54 -13.61
CA PRO A 76 -1.41 -1.92 -13.69
C PRO A 76 -2.49 -2.77 -14.36
N GLY A 77 -2.10 -3.72 -15.24
CA GLY A 77 -3.03 -4.66 -15.86
C GLY A 77 -3.50 -5.76 -14.92
N GLY A 78 -2.80 -5.97 -13.80
CA GLY A 78 -3.12 -6.97 -12.79
C GLY A 78 -3.14 -8.40 -13.32
N GLY A 79 -3.64 -9.32 -12.49
CA GLY A 79 -3.77 -10.74 -12.86
C GLY A 79 -4.75 -10.95 -14.03
N GLU A 80 -5.83 -10.15 -14.10
CA GLU A 80 -6.82 -10.26 -15.19
C GLU A 80 -6.20 -9.89 -16.55
N GLY A 81 -5.47 -8.78 -16.63
CA GLY A 81 -4.78 -8.38 -17.84
C GLY A 81 -3.72 -9.40 -18.24
N ALA A 82 -2.94 -9.87 -17.26
CA ALA A 82 -1.92 -10.90 -17.48
C ALA A 82 -2.52 -12.20 -18.03
N GLY A 83 -3.67 -12.65 -17.52
CA GLY A 83 -4.40 -13.82 -18.01
C GLY A 83 -4.85 -13.67 -19.47
N LYS A 84 -5.47 -12.54 -19.82
CA LYS A 84 -5.90 -12.24 -21.21
C LYS A 84 -4.70 -12.18 -22.18
N ILE A 85 -3.57 -11.64 -21.73
CA ILE A 85 -2.33 -11.62 -22.52
C ILE A 85 -1.80 -13.05 -22.71
N GLY A 86 -1.86 -13.88 -21.66
CA GLY A 86 -1.52 -15.30 -21.71
C GLY A 86 -2.34 -16.08 -22.75
N GLU A 87 -3.66 -15.84 -22.81
CA GLU A 87 -4.54 -16.44 -23.82
C GLU A 87 -4.14 -16.07 -25.25
N ILE A 88 -3.73 -14.82 -25.49
CA ILE A 88 -3.27 -14.36 -26.81
C ILE A 88 -1.95 -15.03 -27.21
N LEU A 89 -1.05 -15.26 -26.24
CA LEU A 89 0.28 -15.83 -26.47
C LEU A 89 0.30 -17.36 -26.40
N GLY A 90 -0.76 -17.98 -25.85
CA GLY A 90 -0.83 -19.41 -25.60
C GLY A 90 0.12 -19.87 -24.48
N CYS A 91 0.37 -19.03 -23.47
CA CYS A 91 1.21 -19.37 -22.33
C CYS A 91 0.45 -19.34 -21.00
N GLU A 92 0.86 -20.20 -20.06
CA GLU A 92 0.41 -20.11 -18.68
C GLU A 92 1.07 -18.90 -18.02
N VAL A 93 0.27 -18.13 -17.28
CA VAL A 93 0.70 -16.92 -16.62
C VAL A 93 0.54 -17.11 -15.13
N GLU A 94 1.64 -16.97 -14.39
CA GLU A 94 1.60 -17.04 -12.93
C GLU A 94 0.77 -15.89 -12.36
N GLU A 95 -0.17 -16.25 -11.49
CA GLU A 95 -1.02 -15.30 -10.78
C GLU A 95 -0.18 -14.48 -9.79
N SER A 96 -0.01 -13.19 -10.09
CA SER A 96 0.68 -12.26 -9.20
C SER A 96 -0.29 -11.72 -8.17
N ARG A 97 0.09 -11.71 -6.89
CA ARG A 97 -0.68 -11.05 -5.83
C ARG A 97 -0.80 -9.56 -6.12
N GLU A 98 -1.97 -8.99 -5.88
CA GLU A 98 -2.16 -7.54 -5.98
C GLU A 98 -1.33 -6.85 -4.89
N MET A 99 -0.50 -5.90 -5.31
CA MET A 99 0.34 -5.11 -4.42
C MET A 99 -0.16 -3.67 -4.38
N ARG A 100 0.13 -2.98 -3.28
CA ARG A 100 -0.13 -1.55 -3.12
C ARG A 100 1.03 -0.87 -2.43
N ALA A 101 1.17 0.43 -2.65
CA ALA A 101 2.11 1.24 -1.89
C ALA A 101 1.65 1.42 -0.44
N ALA A 102 2.61 1.36 0.49
CA ALA A 102 2.41 1.60 1.90
C ALA A 102 3.49 2.54 2.42
N VAL A 103 3.04 3.59 3.13
CA VAL A 103 3.93 4.63 3.64
C VAL A 103 4.40 4.24 5.03
N ARG A 104 5.69 3.96 5.15
CA ARG A 104 6.37 3.54 6.38
C ARG A 104 6.80 4.73 7.23
N CYS A 105 5.92 5.73 7.35
CA CYS A 105 6.09 6.88 8.22
C CYS A 105 4.75 7.39 8.73
N LYS A 106 4.57 7.42 10.06
CA LYS A 106 3.40 8.04 10.73
C LYS A 106 3.72 9.33 11.47
N GLY A 107 5.00 9.69 11.58
CA GLY A 107 5.43 10.90 12.29
C GLY A 107 5.37 12.11 11.36
N GLY A 108 4.27 12.85 11.36
CA GLY A 108 4.06 14.03 10.52
C GLY A 108 4.69 15.29 11.11
N LEU A 109 4.05 16.43 10.87
CA LEU A 109 4.44 17.73 11.40
C LEU A 109 4.15 17.84 12.91
N GLU A 110 3.10 17.18 13.38
CA GLU A 110 2.68 17.23 14.79
C GLU A 110 3.57 16.36 15.69
N GLU A 111 3.99 15.19 15.23
CA GLU A 111 4.65 14.19 16.07
C GLU A 111 6.18 14.20 15.98
N SER A 112 6.77 14.81 14.95
CA SER A 112 8.21 14.74 14.74
C SER A 112 8.83 16.11 14.50
N GLN A 113 9.88 16.36 15.28
CA GLN A 113 10.61 17.62 15.31
C GLN A 113 11.24 17.96 13.95
N GLN A 114 11.32 19.25 13.65
CA GLN A 114 12.02 19.77 12.49
C GLN A 114 13.38 20.32 12.93
N LYS A 115 14.44 20.04 12.18
CA LYS A 115 15.78 20.63 12.36
C LYS A 115 15.77 22.11 11.99
N PHE A 116 15.06 22.45 10.91
CA PHE A 116 14.95 23.79 10.37
C PHE A 116 13.72 23.90 9.45
N MET A 117 13.35 25.12 9.08
CA MET A 117 12.31 25.38 8.07
C MET A 117 12.94 25.35 6.67
N TYR A 118 12.42 24.48 5.80
CA TYR A 118 12.88 24.40 4.41
C TYR A 118 12.13 25.42 3.54
N LEU A 119 12.88 26.32 2.91
CA LEU A 119 12.38 27.34 1.98
C LEU A 119 13.06 27.14 0.61
N GLY A 120 12.80 26.00 -0.02
CA GLY A 120 13.36 25.65 -1.33
C GLY A 120 12.31 25.10 -2.28
N VAL A 121 12.77 24.51 -3.39
CA VAL A 121 11.89 23.84 -4.35
C VAL A 121 11.16 22.67 -3.69
N LYS A 122 9.88 22.50 -4.01
CA LYS A 122 9.03 21.45 -3.42
C LYS A 122 9.38 20.08 -4.02
N ASP A 123 10.54 19.56 -3.61
CA ASP A 123 11.08 18.28 -4.04
C ASP A 123 11.91 17.64 -2.92
N CYS A 124 11.62 16.38 -2.63
CA CYS A 124 12.28 15.60 -1.59
C CYS A 124 13.78 15.42 -1.86
N TRP A 125 14.20 15.25 -3.11
CA TRP A 125 15.62 15.07 -3.46
C TRP A 125 16.42 16.36 -3.25
N ALA A 126 15.88 17.50 -3.66
CA ALA A 126 16.50 18.79 -3.39
C ALA A 126 16.64 19.04 -1.87
N ALA A 127 15.62 18.68 -1.09
CA ALA A 127 15.67 18.84 0.36
C ALA A 127 16.70 17.93 1.04
N THR A 128 16.91 16.70 0.58
CA THR A 128 17.93 15.81 1.18
C THR A 128 19.35 16.33 1.02
N LEU A 129 19.64 17.18 0.03
CA LEU A 129 20.93 17.85 -0.13
C LEU A 129 21.26 18.83 1.01
N LEU A 130 20.24 19.30 1.74
CA LEU A 130 20.41 20.19 2.88
C LEU A 130 20.41 19.40 4.19
N SER A 131 21.57 18.90 4.59
CA SER A 131 21.75 18.16 5.85
C SER A 131 20.82 16.94 6.00
N GLY A 132 20.55 16.24 4.90
CA GLY A 132 19.66 15.07 4.88
C GLY A 132 18.17 15.42 4.92
N GLY A 133 17.81 16.71 4.89
CA GLY A 133 16.44 17.21 4.92
C GLY A 133 16.04 17.89 6.24
N ASN A 134 14.92 18.60 6.20
CA ASN A 134 14.43 19.45 7.29
C ASN A 134 13.92 18.70 8.53
N LYS A 135 13.54 17.43 8.40
CA LYS A 135 13.02 16.64 9.51
C LYS A 135 14.14 16.10 10.40
N ALA A 136 13.96 16.16 11.71
CA ALA A 136 14.92 15.64 12.69
C ALA A 136 15.16 14.13 12.52
N CYS A 137 14.09 13.37 12.27
CA CYS A 137 14.20 11.96 11.91
C CYS A 137 14.71 11.82 10.46
N GLU A 138 15.87 11.19 10.28
CA GLU A 138 16.50 10.96 8.96
C GLU A 138 15.79 9.87 8.13
N TYR A 139 15.02 9.02 8.80
CA TYR A 139 14.26 7.92 8.20
C TYR A 139 12.76 8.23 8.02
N GLY A 140 12.34 9.48 8.27
CA GLY A 140 10.94 9.89 8.18
C GLY A 140 10.57 10.53 6.85
N CYS A 141 9.29 10.76 6.58
CA CYS A 141 8.86 11.52 5.41
C CYS A 141 9.24 13.00 5.53
N LEU A 142 9.75 13.62 4.46
CA LEU A 142 10.05 15.07 4.44
C LEU A 142 8.81 15.96 4.23
N GLY A 143 7.72 15.38 3.69
CA GLY A 143 6.46 16.10 3.48
C GLY A 143 6.41 16.97 2.23
N LEU A 144 7.31 16.78 1.26
CA LEU A 144 7.36 17.60 0.04
C LEU A 144 6.61 17.00 -1.17
N GLY A 145 6.24 15.71 -1.13
CA GLY A 145 5.30 15.14 -2.09
C GLY A 145 5.88 14.68 -3.44
N SER A 146 7.18 14.43 -3.58
CA SER A 146 7.73 13.84 -4.84
C SER A 146 7.06 12.51 -5.23
N CYS A 147 6.55 11.75 -4.26
CA CYS A 147 5.77 10.53 -4.51
C CYS A 147 4.36 10.81 -5.09
N VAL A 148 3.76 11.96 -4.78
CA VAL A 148 2.48 12.40 -5.33
C VAL A 148 2.66 12.75 -6.80
N GLU A 149 3.67 13.58 -7.11
CA GLU A 149 3.99 13.96 -8.49
C GLU A 149 4.37 12.75 -9.36
N ALA A 150 5.00 11.73 -8.77
CA ALA A 150 5.39 10.51 -9.47
C ALA A 150 4.22 9.54 -9.73
N CYS A 151 3.04 9.73 -9.14
CA CYS A 151 1.94 8.79 -9.25
C CYS A 151 1.03 9.11 -10.46
N PRO A 152 1.04 8.32 -11.55
CA PRO A 152 0.19 8.60 -12.71
C PRO A 152 -1.28 8.25 -12.49
N PHE A 153 -1.58 7.55 -11.39
CA PHE A 153 -2.93 7.10 -11.03
C PHE A 153 -3.59 7.97 -9.94
N ASN A 154 -2.92 9.05 -9.50
CA ASN A 154 -3.38 9.92 -8.41
C ASN A 154 -3.71 9.15 -7.11
N ALA A 155 -3.06 8.02 -6.88
CA ALA A 155 -3.30 7.16 -5.73
C ALA A 155 -2.61 7.64 -4.45
N VAL A 156 -1.79 8.69 -4.51
CA VAL A 156 -1.05 9.22 -3.36
C VAL A 156 -1.37 10.70 -3.21
N VAL A 157 -1.77 11.13 -2.01
CA VAL A 157 -2.09 12.53 -1.71
C VAL A 157 -1.42 12.96 -0.41
N MET A 158 -1.02 14.23 -0.31
CA MET A 158 -0.49 14.77 0.95
C MET A 158 -1.63 15.13 1.90
N ASN A 159 -1.64 14.53 3.08
CA ASN A 159 -2.58 14.87 4.13
C ASN A 159 -2.17 16.15 4.88
N LYS A 160 -3.08 16.67 5.72
CA LYS A 160 -2.86 17.88 6.54
C LYS A 160 -1.65 17.79 7.49
N ASN A 161 -1.23 16.59 7.86
CA ASN A 161 -0.09 16.37 8.75
C ASN A 161 1.24 16.27 7.98
N GLY A 162 1.23 16.58 6.67
CA GLY A 162 2.42 16.57 5.82
C GLY A 162 2.96 15.17 5.54
N LEU A 163 2.10 14.15 5.55
CA LEU A 163 2.45 12.78 5.16
C LEU A 163 1.69 12.37 3.89
N PRO A 164 2.31 11.56 3.01
CA PRO A 164 1.59 10.94 1.91
C PRO A 164 0.64 9.87 2.45
N GLU A 165 -0.56 9.86 1.90
CA GLU A 165 -1.61 8.89 2.15
C GLU A 165 -1.93 8.18 0.84
N VAL A 166 -1.99 6.85 0.89
CA VAL A 166 -2.18 6.01 -0.31
C VAL A 166 -3.62 5.49 -0.30
N TYR A 167 -4.31 5.70 -1.41
CA TYR A 167 -5.65 5.22 -1.69
C TYR A 167 -5.57 3.85 -2.38
N PRO A 168 -5.81 2.73 -1.67
CA PRO A 168 -5.59 1.38 -2.19
C PRO A 168 -6.45 1.00 -3.41
N GLU A 169 -7.60 1.65 -3.56
CA GLU A 169 -8.55 1.48 -4.66
C GLU A 169 -8.04 2.08 -5.98
N LEU A 170 -7.23 3.14 -5.91
CA LEU A 170 -6.58 3.75 -7.09
C LEU A 170 -5.16 3.20 -7.30
N CYS A 171 -4.56 2.62 -6.26
CA CYS A 171 -3.19 2.15 -6.30
C CYS A 171 -3.09 0.86 -7.13
N THR A 172 -2.34 0.93 -8.22
CA THR A 172 -2.03 -0.23 -9.07
C THR A 172 -0.87 -1.06 -8.56
N GLY A 173 -0.12 -0.59 -7.55
CA GLY A 173 1.10 -1.26 -7.09
C GLY A 173 2.33 -1.08 -7.98
N CYS A 174 2.30 -0.13 -8.93
CA CYS A 174 3.37 0.07 -9.93
C CYS A 174 4.76 0.46 -9.39
N GLY A 175 4.89 0.87 -8.12
CA GLY A 175 6.19 1.15 -7.50
C GLY A 175 6.86 2.50 -7.84
N LEU A 176 6.32 3.31 -8.76
CA LEU A 176 6.93 4.61 -9.12
C LEU A 176 7.13 5.55 -7.91
N CYS A 177 6.20 5.53 -6.96
CA CYS A 177 6.33 6.30 -5.72
C CYS A 177 7.44 5.79 -4.78
N VAL A 178 7.77 4.50 -4.85
CA VAL A 178 8.87 3.87 -4.11
C VAL A 178 10.20 4.41 -4.63
N GLU A 179 10.38 4.40 -5.95
CA GLU A 179 11.58 4.94 -6.61
C GLU A 179 11.74 6.45 -6.41
N ALA A 180 10.64 7.19 -6.48
CA ALA A 180 10.63 8.64 -6.29
C ALA A 180 10.99 9.08 -4.87
N CYS A 181 10.95 8.17 -3.88
CA CYS A 181 11.20 8.49 -2.48
C CYS A 181 12.70 8.41 -2.14
N PRO A 182 13.43 9.53 -1.95
CA PRO A 182 14.87 9.49 -1.64
C PRO A 182 15.20 8.88 -0.27
N ARG A 183 14.19 8.72 0.60
CA ARG A 183 14.34 8.09 1.92
C ARG A 183 13.89 6.63 1.96
N GLY A 184 13.39 6.10 0.84
CA GLY A 184 12.95 4.71 0.73
C GLY A 184 11.79 4.34 1.66
N ILE A 185 11.01 5.32 2.15
CA ILE A 185 9.96 5.09 3.17
C ILE A 185 8.65 4.55 2.60
N ILE A 186 8.57 4.28 1.30
CA ILE A 186 7.38 3.69 0.69
C ILE A 186 7.78 2.29 0.26
N GLU A 187 6.99 1.28 0.63
CA GLU A 187 7.20 -0.11 0.23
C GLU A 187 5.95 -0.66 -0.45
N LEU A 188 6.11 -1.68 -1.29
CA LEU A 188 4.97 -2.42 -1.83
C LEU A 188 4.61 -3.56 -0.87
N ILE A 189 3.36 -3.59 -0.43
CA ILE A 189 2.79 -4.67 0.38
C ILE A 189 1.59 -5.30 -0.34
N PRO A 190 1.23 -6.55 -0.03
CA PRO A 190 0.00 -7.15 -0.55
C PRO A 190 -1.22 -6.29 -0.21
N LYS A 191 -2.17 -6.17 -1.14
CA LYS A 191 -3.33 -5.28 -0.98
C LYS A 191 -4.27 -5.73 0.15
N GLU A 192 -4.27 -7.03 0.45
CA GLU A 192 -4.98 -7.66 1.57
C GLU A 192 -4.33 -7.28 2.91
N GLN A 193 -3.06 -6.86 2.91
CA GLN A 193 -2.38 -6.44 4.12
C GLN A 193 -2.92 -5.10 4.59
N LYS A 194 -3.65 -5.09 5.71
CA LYS A 194 -4.23 -3.86 6.30
C LYS A 194 -3.49 -3.36 7.54
N ILE A 195 -2.56 -4.15 8.08
CA ILE A 195 -1.80 -3.80 9.29
C ILE A 195 -0.32 -3.88 9.00
N TYR A 196 0.40 -2.77 9.18
CA TYR A 196 1.85 -2.73 8.99
C TYR A 196 2.52 -1.72 9.92
N LEU A 197 3.83 -1.85 10.10
CA LEU A 197 4.61 -0.93 10.92
C LEU A 197 4.92 0.33 10.11
N ALA A 198 4.59 1.51 10.62
CA ALA A 198 4.84 2.78 9.95
C ALA A 198 6.11 3.49 10.43
N CYS A 199 7.06 2.77 11.02
CA CYS A 199 8.34 3.30 11.47
C CYS A 199 9.47 2.47 10.85
N MET A 200 10.40 3.13 10.16
CA MET A 200 11.60 2.49 9.61
C MET A 200 12.90 2.95 10.25
N ASN A 201 12.86 3.78 11.30
CA ASN A 201 14.08 4.24 11.95
C ASN A 201 14.72 3.07 12.72
N PRO A 202 15.90 2.56 12.28
CA PRO A 202 16.56 1.42 12.92
C PRO A 202 17.35 1.83 14.17
N GLY A 203 17.32 3.12 14.53
CA GLY A 203 18.01 3.64 15.70
C GLY A 203 17.43 3.11 17.01
N LYS A 204 18.22 3.24 18.08
CA LYS A 204 17.81 2.82 19.42
C LYS A 204 16.58 3.59 19.88
N GLY A 205 15.67 2.93 20.60
CA GLY A 205 14.40 3.53 20.99
C GLY A 205 14.51 4.91 21.64
N LYS A 206 15.48 5.14 22.54
CA LYS A 206 15.69 6.46 23.16
C LYS A 206 16.00 7.57 22.16
N THR A 207 16.84 7.30 21.15
CA THR A 207 17.20 8.28 20.12
C THR A 207 16.03 8.54 19.17
N VAL A 208 15.23 7.51 18.87
CA VAL A 208 14.02 7.66 18.04
C VAL A 208 12.97 8.50 18.77
N THR A 209 12.68 8.19 20.03
CA THR A 209 11.67 8.91 20.80
C THR A 209 12.07 10.32 21.19
N ALA A 210 13.37 10.66 21.12
CA ALA A 210 13.83 12.03 21.33
C ALA A 210 13.40 12.97 20.19
N VAL A 211 13.12 12.44 18.99
CA VAL A 211 12.80 13.22 17.79
C VAL A 211 11.41 12.94 17.20
N CYS A 212 10.73 11.88 17.66
CA CYS A 212 9.43 11.45 17.14
C CYS A 212 8.57 10.78 18.21
N ASP A 213 7.36 11.28 18.40
CA ASP A 213 6.39 10.79 19.38
C ASP A 213 5.71 9.48 18.98
N VAL A 214 5.69 9.14 17.70
CA VAL A 214 5.11 7.87 17.18
C VAL A 214 6.16 6.90 16.67
N GLY A 215 7.44 7.19 16.89
CA GLY A 215 8.54 6.31 16.50
C GLY A 215 8.61 5.04 17.36
N CYS A 216 8.95 3.92 16.72
CA CYS A 216 9.16 2.65 17.40
C CYS A 216 10.29 2.79 18.44
N ASN A 217 10.06 2.29 19.64
CA ASN A 217 11.05 2.32 20.71
C ASN A 217 11.76 0.96 20.94
N GLY A 218 11.48 -0.05 20.11
CA GLY A 218 12.09 -1.37 20.21
C GLY A 218 11.68 -2.20 21.44
N CYS A 219 10.53 -1.92 22.07
CA CYS A 219 10.14 -2.56 23.34
C CYS A 219 9.71 -4.04 23.26
N THR A 220 9.68 -4.64 22.07
CA THR A 220 9.34 -6.05 21.77
C THR A 220 7.95 -6.55 22.20
N LEU A 221 7.09 -5.69 22.77
CA LEU A 221 5.75 -6.08 23.24
C LEU A 221 4.82 -6.57 22.12
N CYS A 222 4.96 -6.02 20.91
CA CYS A 222 4.20 -6.44 19.74
C CYS A 222 4.66 -7.81 19.21
N ALA A 223 5.94 -8.14 19.32
CA ALA A 223 6.51 -9.43 18.91
C ALA A 223 6.41 -10.52 20.01
N ASN A 224 5.83 -10.20 21.17
CA ASN A 224 5.71 -11.14 22.27
C ASN A 224 4.77 -12.31 21.87
N PRO A 225 5.15 -13.58 22.07
CA PRO A 225 4.30 -14.74 21.75
C PRO A 225 2.93 -14.73 22.45
N LYS A 226 2.79 -14.06 23.59
CA LYS A 226 1.49 -13.89 24.27
C LYS A 226 0.59 -12.86 23.60
N THR A 227 1.15 -11.93 22.84
CA THR A 227 0.42 -10.90 22.10
C THR A 227 0.09 -11.37 20.68
N THR A 228 1.08 -11.95 20.02
CA THR A 228 0.96 -12.45 18.65
C THR A 228 1.39 -13.91 18.63
N PRO A 229 0.48 -14.86 18.97
CA PRO A 229 0.79 -16.29 19.02
C PRO A 229 1.19 -16.88 17.66
N SER A 230 0.79 -16.25 16.55
CA SER A 230 1.15 -16.68 15.21
C SER A 230 2.65 -16.53 14.91
N GLY A 231 3.37 -15.69 15.66
CA GLY A 231 4.77 -15.38 15.40
C GLY A 231 5.01 -14.57 14.13
N ASP A 232 3.96 -13.93 13.59
CA ASP A 232 4.05 -13.13 12.37
C ASP A 232 4.81 -11.81 12.57
N ILE A 233 4.90 -11.31 13.81
CA ILE A 233 5.72 -10.14 14.16
C ILE A 233 7.00 -10.63 14.83
N LYS A 234 8.16 -10.35 14.22
CA LYS A 234 9.49 -10.68 14.74
C LYS A 234 10.33 -9.43 14.88
N MET A 235 11.25 -9.41 15.83
CA MET A 235 12.21 -8.30 15.95
C MET A 235 13.44 -8.58 15.09
N GLU A 236 13.79 -7.65 14.21
CA GLU A 236 15.06 -7.61 13.50
C GLU A 236 15.82 -6.36 13.94
N GLY A 237 16.83 -6.55 14.78
CA GLY A 237 17.47 -5.44 15.49
C GLY A 237 16.46 -4.71 16.40
N ASP A 238 16.37 -3.39 16.26
CA ASP A 238 15.50 -2.51 17.05
C ASP A 238 14.10 -2.29 16.40
N LEU A 239 13.80 -2.94 15.27
CA LEU A 239 12.52 -2.81 14.55
C LEU A 239 11.75 -4.12 14.43
N PRO A 240 10.40 -4.09 14.57
CA PRO A 240 9.57 -5.23 14.25
C PRO A 240 9.38 -5.38 12.73
N VAL A 241 9.60 -6.58 12.23
CA VAL A 241 9.32 -7.03 10.86
C VAL A 241 8.11 -7.95 10.90
N ILE A 242 7.20 -7.76 9.94
CA ILE A 242 5.94 -8.50 9.85
C ILE A 242 6.02 -9.44 8.65
N ASN A 243 5.71 -10.71 8.87
CA ASN A 243 5.50 -11.66 7.80
C ASN A 243 4.03 -11.65 7.37
N PHE A 244 3.77 -11.30 6.10
CA PHE A 244 2.43 -11.15 5.54
C PHE A 244 1.77 -12.48 5.11
N GLN A 245 2.24 -13.63 5.60
CA GLN A 245 1.72 -14.94 5.18
C GLN A 245 0.42 -15.35 5.89
N ASN A 246 0.36 -15.25 7.22
CA ASN A 246 -0.76 -15.81 7.98
C ASN A 246 -1.72 -14.73 8.53
N ASN A 247 -1.24 -13.50 8.74
CA ASN A 247 -1.99 -12.32 9.21
C ASN A 247 -2.87 -12.50 10.46
N LYS A 248 -2.72 -13.60 11.20
CA LYS A 248 -3.54 -13.89 12.37
C LYS A 248 -3.07 -13.06 13.55
N ASN A 249 -4.00 -12.41 14.24
CA ASN A 249 -3.76 -11.67 15.49
C ASN A 249 -2.71 -10.54 15.41
N LEU A 250 -2.42 -10.01 14.21
CA LEU A 250 -1.56 -8.83 14.04
C LEU A 250 -2.13 -7.60 14.74
N ILE A 251 -3.46 -7.49 14.78
CA ILE A 251 -4.18 -6.40 15.43
C ILE A 251 -3.85 -6.30 16.93
N ALA A 252 -3.69 -7.42 17.63
CA ALA A 252 -3.29 -7.42 19.03
C ALA A 252 -1.89 -6.81 19.21
N GLY A 253 -0.96 -7.16 18.32
CA GLY A 253 0.40 -6.61 18.30
C GLY A 253 0.41 -5.10 18.05
N ALA A 254 -0.37 -4.65 17.07
CA ALA A 254 -0.49 -3.24 16.70
C ALA A 254 -1.07 -2.40 17.85
N TYR A 255 -2.17 -2.84 18.49
CA TYR A 255 -2.80 -2.11 19.60
C TYR A 255 -2.00 -2.17 20.91
N ARG A 256 -1.11 -3.14 21.06
CA ARG A 256 -0.18 -3.19 22.21
C ARG A 256 0.99 -2.21 22.06
N CYS A 257 1.17 -1.60 20.88
CA CYS A 257 2.20 -0.60 20.64
C CYS A 257 1.89 0.70 21.40
N ALA A 258 2.60 0.95 22.51
CA ALA A 258 2.44 2.17 23.29
C ALA A 258 2.77 3.47 22.52
N LYS A 259 3.56 3.36 21.45
CA LYS A 259 3.96 4.48 20.59
C LYS A 259 3.03 4.70 19.40
N ASN A 260 2.00 3.88 19.23
CA ASN A 260 1.07 3.97 18.09
C ASN A 260 1.78 3.94 16.72
N SER A 261 2.89 3.21 16.62
CA SER A 261 3.77 3.18 15.43
C SER A 261 3.22 2.35 14.27
N TYR A 262 2.08 1.67 14.44
CA TYR A 262 1.45 0.85 13.40
C TYR A 262 0.38 1.65 12.65
N VAL A 263 0.20 1.32 11.37
CA VAL A 263 -0.99 1.66 10.60
C VAL A 263 -1.94 0.47 10.67
N VAL A 264 -3.21 0.76 10.96
CA VAL A 264 -4.27 -0.22 11.14
C VAL A 264 -5.47 0.25 10.30
N GLU A 265 -5.69 -0.40 9.17
CA GLU A 265 -6.74 -0.07 8.19
C GLU A 265 -7.86 -1.13 8.20
N VAL A 266 -8.17 -1.67 9.39
CA VAL A 266 -9.26 -2.64 9.58
C VAL A 266 -10.33 -2.07 10.50
N SER A 267 -11.59 -2.24 10.10
CA SER A 267 -12.73 -2.16 10.99
C SER A 267 -12.89 -3.52 11.69
N PHE A 268 -13.28 -3.51 12.95
CA PHE A 268 -13.41 -4.73 13.75
C PHE A 268 -14.79 -4.80 14.39
N ALA A 269 -15.30 -6.02 14.55
CA ALA A 269 -16.47 -6.30 15.35
C ALA A 269 -16.04 -6.71 16.77
N SER A 270 -16.78 -6.24 17.77
CA SER A 270 -16.59 -6.71 19.15
C SER A 270 -16.96 -8.18 19.25
N VAL A 271 -16.16 -8.98 19.95
CA VAL A 271 -16.52 -10.39 20.24
C VAL A 271 -17.86 -10.49 20.97
N GLU A 272 -18.60 -11.58 20.74
CA GLU A 272 -19.78 -11.86 21.54
C GLU A 272 -19.35 -12.40 22.91
N TYR A 273 -20.01 -11.93 23.98
CA TYR A 273 -19.74 -12.37 25.34
C TYR A 273 -21.02 -12.79 26.06
N ASP A 274 -21.03 -14.03 26.55
CA ASP A 274 -22.10 -14.59 27.36
C ASP A 274 -21.68 -14.64 28.84
N ILE A 275 -22.13 -13.64 29.60
CA ILE A 275 -21.88 -13.53 31.05
C ILE A 275 -22.40 -14.72 31.86
N LYS A 276 -23.41 -15.45 31.36
CA LYS A 276 -23.96 -16.62 32.06
C LYS A 276 -22.97 -17.79 32.06
N LYS A 277 -22.18 -17.93 30.99
CA LYS A 277 -21.15 -18.97 30.86
C LYS A 277 -19.84 -18.63 31.56
N CYS A 278 -19.59 -17.36 31.85
CA CYS A 278 -18.40 -16.94 32.57
C CYS A 278 -18.41 -17.48 34.01
N ASN A 279 -17.37 -18.25 34.36
CA ASN A 279 -17.16 -18.79 35.71
C ASN A 279 -16.08 -18.02 36.51
N GLY A 280 -15.54 -16.93 35.96
CA GLY A 280 -14.54 -16.11 36.65
C GLY A 280 -13.13 -16.70 36.72
N CYS A 281 -12.86 -17.88 36.15
CA CYS A 281 -11.59 -18.61 36.28
C CYS A 281 -11.13 -18.72 37.76
N PRO A 282 -11.80 -19.56 38.58
CA PRO A 282 -11.60 -19.59 40.03
C PRO A 282 -10.16 -19.92 40.46
N ASP A 283 -9.39 -20.59 39.60
CA ASP A 283 -8.00 -20.99 39.86
C ASP A 283 -6.97 -19.85 39.68
N GLN A 284 -7.42 -18.63 39.39
CA GLN A 284 -6.56 -17.49 39.09
C GLN A 284 -7.02 -16.23 39.84
N PRO A 285 -6.09 -15.35 40.27
CA PRO A 285 -6.46 -14.08 40.93
C PRO A 285 -7.18 -13.11 39.98
N LYS A 286 -7.03 -13.28 38.67
CA LYS A 286 -7.76 -12.55 37.62
C LYS A 286 -8.05 -13.51 36.45
N PRO A 287 -9.20 -13.38 35.77
CA PRO A 287 -9.53 -14.19 34.61
C PRO A 287 -8.45 -14.14 33.51
N LEU A 288 -8.24 -15.27 32.83
CA LEU A 288 -7.25 -15.36 31.74
C LEU A 288 -7.53 -14.34 30.65
N CYS A 289 -8.79 -14.19 30.23
CA CYS A 289 -9.22 -13.21 29.23
C CYS A 289 -8.84 -11.76 29.58
N VAL A 290 -8.90 -11.38 30.86
CA VAL A 290 -8.50 -10.05 31.36
C VAL A 290 -6.98 -9.88 31.30
N LYS A 291 -6.20 -10.95 31.55
CA LYS A 291 -4.74 -10.90 31.50
C LYS A 291 -4.19 -10.80 30.07
N VAL A 292 -4.87 -11.41 29.10
CA VAL A 292 -4.41 -11.47 27.69
C VAL A 292 -4.91 -10.32 26.83
N CYS A 293 -5.92 -9.57 27.28
CA CYS A 293 -6.47 -8.45 26.52
C CYS A 293 -5.40 -7.38 26.21
N PRO A 294 -5.14 -7.06 24.92
CA PRO A 294 -4.12 -6.09 24.54
C PRO A 294 -4.58 -4.64 24.75
N VAL A 295 -5.90 -4.41 24.81
CA VAL A 295 -6.49 -3.09 25.00
C VAL A 295 -6.74 -2.85 26.48
N LYS A 296 -6.17 -1.77 27.02
CA LYS A 296 -6.40 -1.37 28.41
C LYS A 296 -7.89 -1.12 28.64
N ASN A 297 -8.42 -1.66 29.74
CA ASN A 297 -9.81 -1.51 30.19
C ASN A 297 -10.89 -2.11 29.28
N CYS A 298 -10.55 -2.78 28.17
CA CYS A 298 -11.55 -3.47 27.35
C CYS A 298 -12.19 -4.66 28.07
N LEU A 299 -11.39 -5.42 28.82
CA LEU A 299 -11.84 -6.49 29.69
C LEU A 299 -11.42 -6.19 31.12
N THR A 300 -12.40 -6.07 32.01
CA THR A 300 -12.19 -5.82 33.44
C THR A 300 -12.69 -7.00 34.26
N PHE A 301 -12.24 -7.09 35.51
CA PHE A 301 -12.72 -8.08 36.47
C PHE A 301 -13.59 -7.37 37.50
N ASP A 302 -14.82 -7.83 37.63
CA ASP A 302 -15.78 -7.36 38.62
C ASP A 302 -15.64 -8.22 39.88
N GLU A 303 -15.23 -7.60 40.99
CA GLU A 303 -15.01 -8.28 42.26
C GLU A 303 -16.31 -8.75 42.92
N ASP A 304 -17.44 -8.07 42.67
CA ASP A 304 -18.73 -8.40 43.25
C ASP A 304 -19.35 -9.61 42.55
N THR A 305 -19.35 -9.62 41.22
CA THR A 305 -19.91 -10.73 40.43
C THR A 305 -18.92 -11.86 40.18
N LYS A 306 -17.64 -11.65 40.51
CA LYS A 306 -16.51 -12.55 40.18
C LYS A 306 -16.45 -12.93 38.70
N LYS A 307 -16.86 -12.04 37.81
CA LYS A 307 -16.92 -12.30 36.36
C LYS A 307 -16.13 -11.26 35.58
N ALA A 308 -15.76 -11.62 34.35
CA ALA A 308 -15.20 -10.65 33.42
C ALA A 308 -16.32 -9.73 32.90
N GLN A 309 -16.00 -8.45 32.69
CA GLN A 309 -16.88 -7.51 32.01
C GLN A 309 -16.20 -7.06 30.71
N LEU A 310 -16.98 -7.03 29.62
CA LEU A 310 -16.52 -6.62 28.29
C LEU A 310 -17.12 -5.26 27.92
N SER A 311 -16.25 -4.30 27.63
CA SER A 311 -16.63 -3.05 26.98
C SER A 311 -16.59 -3.21 25.46
N LYS A 312 -17.76 -3.35 24.84
CA LYS A 312 -17.87 -3.58 23.38
C LYS A 312 -17.22 -2.48 22.55
N GLU A 313 -17.35 -1.23 22.97
CA GLU A 313 -16.80 -0.04 22.27
C GLU A 313 -15.27 -0.05 22.19
N MET A 314 -14.58 -0.67 23.14
CA MET A 314 -13.12 -0.76 23.17
C MET A 314 -12.58 -2.08 22.59
N CYS A 315 -13.47 -3.00 22.21
CA CYS A 315 -13.09 -4.33 21.81
C CYS A 315 -12.62 -4.36 20.35
N ILE A 316 -11.32 -4.57 20.15
CA ILE A 316 -10.68 -4.62 18.82
C ILE A 316 -10.90 -5.94 18.05
N GLY A 317 -11.78 -6.84 18.51
CA GLY A 317 -12.02 -8.11 17.81
C GLY A 317 -10.80 -9.03 17.66
N CYS A 318 -9.76 -8.90 18.49
CA CYS A 318 -8.51 -9.66 18.33
C CYS A 318 -8.59 -11.16 18.71
N GLU A 319 -9.75 -11.63 19.15
CA GLU A 319 -10.06 -13.03 19.50
C GLU A 319 -9.18 -13.73 20.56
N LEU A 320 -8.18 -13.07 21.14
CA LEU A 320 -7.34 -13.67 22.21
C LEU A 320 -8.16 -14.18 23.40
N CYS A 321 -9.25 -13.49 23.74
CA CYS A 321 -10.17 -13.91 24.79
C CYS A 321 -10.99 -15.15 24.42
N VAL A 322 -11.22 -15.41 23.13
CA VAL A 322 -11.89 -16.61 22.62
C VAL A 322 -10.95 -17.81 22.77
N SER A 323 -9.69 -17.66 22.33
CA SER A 323 -8.68 -18.73 22.39
C SER A 323 -8.34 -19.16 23.82
N GLU A 324 -8.33 -18.21 24.76
CA GLU A 324 -7.87 -18.44 26.15
C GLU A 324 -9.01 -18.73 27.14
N CYS A 325 -10.28 -18.73 26.70
CA CYS A 325 -11.41 -18.96 27.60
C CYS A 325 -11.74 -20.46 27.74
N PRO A 326 -11.50 -21.09 28.90
CA PRO A 326 -11.71 -22.53 29.08
C PRO A 326 -13.19 -22.94 29.03
N VAL A 327 -14.11 -22.00 29.29
CA VAL A 327 -15.56 -22.24 29.35
C VAL A 327 -16.30 -21.77 28.10
N GLY A 328 -15.60 -21.23 27.10
CA GLY A 328 -16.21 -20.75 25.85
C GLY A 328 -17.27 -19.65 26.05
N ALA A 329 -17.01 -18.71 26.97
CA ALA A 329 -17.90 -17.58 27.22
C ALA A 329 -17.81 -16.50 26.12
N PHE A 330 -16.75 -16.51 25.31
CA PHE A 330 -16.56 -15.61 24.19
C PHE A 330 -16.73 -16.35 22.86
N LYS A 331 -17.30 -15.67 21.86
CA LYS A 331 -17.40 -16.17 20.49
C LYS A 331 -16.94 -15.10 19.48
N PRO A 332 -16.32 -15.51 18.36
CA PRO A 332 -16.04 -14.60 17.26
C PRO A 332 -17.35 -14.16 16.61
N VAL A 333 -17.37 -12.95 16.03
CA VAL A 333 -18.46 -12.49 15.18
C VAL A 333 -18.03 -12.74 13.74
N GLU A 334 -18.84 -13.49 12.98
CA GLU A 334 -18.59 -13.68 11.55
C GLU A 334 -18.67 -12.32 10.83
N GLU A 335 -17.66 -12.01 10.00
CA GLU A 335 -17.61 -10.80 9.20
C GLU A 335 -18.89 -10.67 8.36
N LYS A 336 -19.66 -9.60 8.58
CA LYS A 336 -20.59 -9.15 7.55
C LYS A 336 -19.78 -8.45 6.47
N GLU A 337 -19.81 -8.98 5.26
CA GLU A 337 -19.41 -8.26 4.05
C GLU A 337 -20.05 -6.85 4.07
N GLY A 338 -19.22 -5.82 3.91
CA GLY A 338 -19.72 -4.45 3.68
C GLY A 338 -19.72 -3.50 4.88
N ILE A 339 -18.61 -3.39 5.62
CA ILE A 339 -18.36 -2.13 6.34
C ILE A 339 -17.80 -1.15 5.30
N GLU A 340 -18.71 -0.40 4.68
CA GLU A 340 -18.39 0.69 3.76
C GLU A 340 -17.34 1.62 4.39
N HIS A 341 -16.34 1.94 3.57
CA HIS A 341 -15.36 2.96 3.83
C HIS A 341 -16.10 4.27 4.15
N VAL A 342 -16.12 4.68 5.42
CA VAL A 342 -16.39 6.09 5.75
C VAL A 342 -15.13 6.85 5.36
N ILE A 343 -15.01 7.13 4.06
CA ILE A 343 -14.26 8.27 3.57
C ILE A 343 -15.08 9.47 4.06
N GLU A 344 -14.77 9.98 5.26
CA GLU A 344 -15.27 11.29 5.65
C GLU A 344 -14.88 12.26 4.54
N GLU A 345 -15.90 12.86 3.91
CA GLU A 345 -15.80 13.90 2.88
C GLU A 345 -14.72 14.93 3.26
N LYS A 346 -13.53 14.80 2.68
CA LYS A 346 -12.52 15.85 2.60
C LYS A 346 -11.93 15.87 1.20
N MET A 347 -12.79 16.21 0.25
CA MET A 347 -12.39 17.01 -0.91
C MET A 347 -12.34 18.48 -0.50
#